data_AF-A0AAD9GV24-F1
#
_entry.id   AF-A0AAD9GV24-F1
#
_cell.length_a   1.000
_cell.length_b   1.000
_cell.length_c   1.000
_cell.angle_alpha   90.00
_cell.angle_beta   90.00
_cell.angle_gamma   90.00
#
_symmetry.space_group_name_H-M   'P 1'
#
loop_
_entity.id
_entity.type
_entity.pdbx_description
1 polymer ?
#
loop_
_entity_poly.entity_id
_entity_poly.type
_entity_poly.pdbx_seq_one_letter_code
_entity_poly.pdbx_strand_id
1 'polypeptide(L)'
;MGRFLRFVAFAVALTTIPSTDAGNLRGSDKVPTYNCGAPASIYQGSVKFSSTSPGSSATYTCMKGTTMRGPATVRCTNQGVWSPQTPECRVTYSLSKDNTYRNHDTGYQLYSG
;
A
#
# COMPACT_ATOMS: atom_id res chain seq x y z
N MET A 1 -26.77 10.55 81.52
CA MET A 1 -25.46 11.02 80.99
C MET A 1 -25.02 9.97 79.97
N GLY A 2 -24.98 10.16 78.65
CA GLY A 2 -24.60 11.34 77.88
C GLY A 2 -23.31 10.98 77.13
N ARG A 3 -23.42 10.83 75.80
CA ARG A 3 -22.33 10.81 74.80
C ARG A 3 -21.57 9.47 74.66
N PHE A 4 -21.13 8.99 73.51
CA PHE A 4 -21.02 9.53 72.15
C PHE A 4 -21.36 8.38 71.18
N LEU A 5 -22.39 8.52 70.33
CA LEU A 5 -22.47 7.65 69.15
C LEU A 5 -21.23 7.97 68.30
N ARG A 6 -20.31 7.00 68.19
CA ARG A 6 -19.19 7.09 67.27
C ARG A 6 -19.76 7.00 65.86
N PHE A 7 -20.03 8.15 65.25
CA PHE A 7 -20.23 8.24 63.81
C PHE A 7 -18.92 7.80 63.17
N VAL A 8 -18.88 6.57 62.66
CA VAL A 8 -17.82 6.15 61.76
C VAL A 8 -18.06 6.92 60.47
N ALA A 9 -17.46 8.11 60.38
CA ALA A 9 -17.39 8.86 59.15
C ALA A 9 -16.50 8.04 58.21
N PHE A 10 -17.11 7.28 57.30
CA PHE A 10 -16.40 6.79 56.13
C PHE A 10 -16.08 8.01 55.28
N ALA A 11 -14.96 8.66 55.59
CA ALA A 11 -14.31 9.53 54.64
C ALA A 11 -13.97 8.64 53.45
N VAL A 12 -14.82 8.66 52.43
CA VAL A 12 -14.39 8.28 51.09
C VAL A 12 -13.35 9.33 50.76
N ALA A 13 -12.09 9.03 51.06
CA ALA A 13 -11.01 9.73 50.40
C ALA A 13 -11.27 9.45 48.92
N LEU A 14 -11.89 10.41 48.23
CA LEU A 14 -11.72 10.57 46.80
C LEU A 14 -10.23 10.79 46.67
N THR A 15 -9.47 9.70 46.62
CA THR A 15 -8.10 9.69 46.18
C THR A 15 -8.23 10.14 44.74
N THR A 16 -8.24 11.45 44.51
CA THR A 16 -7.86 12.01 43.24
C THR A 16 -6.53 11.36 42.97
N ILE A 17 -6.52 10.35 42.10
CA ILE A 17 -5.29 9.74 41.61
C ILE A 17 -4.53 10.95 41.05
N PRO A 18 -3.39 11.37 41.63
CA PRO A 18 -2.56 12.30 40.92
C PRO A 18 -2.15 11.54 39.65
N SER A 19 -2.70 11.94 38.50
CA SER A 19 -2.30 11.41 37.20
C SER A 19 -0.87 11.85 36.96
N THR A 20 0.09 11.11 37.51
CA THR A 20 1.51 11.26 37.20
C THR A 20 1.70 10.92 35.72
N ASP A 21 2.30 11.88 35.04
CA ASP A 21 2.92 11.81 33.72
C ASP A 21 2.00 11.81 32.49
N ALA A 22 1.63 13.03 32.09
CA ALA A 22 1.70 13.41 30.68
C ALA A 22 3.18 13.41 30.21
N GLY A 23 3.81 12.23 30.25
CA GLY A 23 5.19 12.01 29.84
C GLY A 23 5.29 11.91 28.32
N ASN A 24 5.44 13.07 27.67
CA ASN A 24 6.22 13.29 26.45
C ASN A 24 6.57 12.03 25.61
N LEU A 25 5.71 11.65 24.65
CA LEU A 25 6.13 10.80 23.52
C LEU A 25 6.99 11.61 22.55
N ARG A 26 8.14 12.14 23.01
CA ARG A 26 9.20 12.62 22.10
C ARG A 26 10.05 11.44 21.64
N GLY A 27 9.37 10.49 21.00
CA GLY A 27 10.01 9.58 20.06
C GLY A 27 9.99 10.24 18.69
N SER A 28 10.92 11.15 18.42
CA SER A 28 11.32 11.41 17.03
C SER A 28 12.28 10.30 16.60
N ASP A 29 11.89 9.04 16.82
CA ASP A 29 12.62 7.91 16.31
C ASP A 29 12.55 8.02 14.79
N LYS A 30 13.66 8.43 14.18
CA LYS A 30 13.80 8.42 12.73
C LYS A 30 13.58 6.98 12.28
N VAL A 31 12.37 6.68 11.83
CA VAL A 31 12.05 5.37 11.26
C VAL A 31 13.06 5.11 10.15
N PRO A 32 13.87 4.03 10.24
CA PRO A 32 14.85 3.73 9.22
C PRO A 32 14.12 3.53 7.89
N THR A 33 14.63 4.18 6.84
CA THR A 33 14.06 4.10 5.51
C THR A 33 15.06 3.52 4.53
N TYR A 34 14.61 2.59 3.70
CA TYR A 34 15.46 1.90 2.74
C TYR A 34 15.08 2.27 1.31
N ASN A 35 16.08 2.40 0.42
CA ASN A 35 15.82 2.55 -1.01
C ASN A 35 15.27 1.24 -1.57
N CYS A 36 14.30 1.34 -2.49
CA CYS A 36 13.65 0.16 -3.08
C CYS A 36 14.43 -0.49 -4.23
N GLY A 37 15.55 0.11 -4.65
CA GLY A 37 16.26 -0.29 -5.85
C GLY A 37 15.44 -0.06 -7.13
N ALA A 38 15.97 -0.53 -8.26
CA ALA A 38 15.25 -0.43 -9.53
C ALA A 38 13.94 -1.24 -9.46
N PRO A 39 12.79 -0.68 -9.88
CA PRO A 39 11.55 -1.43 -10.00
C PRO A 39 11.71 -2.65 -10.92
N ALA A 40 10.97 -3.72 -10.62
CA ALA A 40 10.99 -4.92 -11.45
C ALA A 40 10.52 -4.60 -12.88
N SER A 41 11.15 -5.20 -13.89
CA SER A 41 10.65 -5.18 -15.27
C SER A 41 9.45 -6.13 -15.40
N ILE A 42 8.57 -5.84 -16.37
CA ILE A 42 7.39 -6.66 -16.66
C ILE A 42 7.45 -7.15 -18.11
N TYR A 43 6.98 -8.39 -18.33
CA TYR A 43 6.86 -8.92 -19.68
C TYR A 43 5.81 -8.12 -20.45
N GLN A 44 6.09 -7.83 -21.73
CA GLN A 44 5.25 -7.02 -22.58
C GLN A 44 4.91 -5.62 -22.02
N GLY A 45 5.81 -5.01 -21.25
CA GLY A 45 5.64 -3.65 -20.76
C GLY A 45 6.96 -2.95 -20.47
N SER A 46 6.84 -1.73 -20.00
CA SER A 46 7.94 -0.83 -19.65
C SER A 46 7.65 -0.15 -18.33
N VAL A 47 8.69 0.32 -17.64
CA VAL A 47 8.57 1.05 -16.37
C VAL A 47 9.33 2.35 -16.45
N LYS A 48 8.74 3.42 -15.91
CA LYS A 48 9.34 4.74 -15.83
C LYS A 48 9.35 5.21 -14.38
N PHE A 49 10.53 5.58 -13.89
CA PHE A 49 10.76 6.09 -12.53
C PHE A 49 11.92 7.08 -12.55
N SER A 50 11.93 8.02 -11.61
CA SER A 50 12.98 9.05 -11.49
C SER A 50 13.89 8.86 -10.27
N SER A 51 13.39 8.18 -9.24
CA SER A 51 14.13 7.88 -8.01
C SER A 51 13.63 6.56 -7.42
N THR A 52 14.46 5.97 -6.56
CA THR A 52 14.19 4.71 -5.85
C THR A 52 14.07 4.93 -4.34
N SER A 53 14.07 6.19 -3.91
CA SER A 53 13.96 6.57 -2.50
C SER A 53 12.52 6.44 -1.99
N PRO A 54 12.32 6.23 -0.68
CA PRO A 54 10.99 6.15 -0.07
C PRO A 54 10.07 7.31 -0.49
N GLY A 55 8.83 6.99 -0.83
CA GLY A 55 7.84 7.93 -1.36
C GLY A 55 7.87 8.15 -2.88
N SER A 56 8.96 7.76 -3.55
CA SER A 56 9.08 7.81 -5.02
C SER A 56 8.07 6.89 -5.68
N SER A 57 7.70 7.20 -6.92
CA SER A 57 6.72 6.42 -7.69
C SER A 57 7.35 5.89 -8.98
N ALA A 58 6.93 4.68 -9.37
CA ALA A 58 7.25 4.06 -10.64
C ALA A 58 5.95 3.75 -11.38
N THR A 59 5.89 4.14 -12.66
CA THR A 59 4.72 3.93 -13.51
C THR A 59 5.03 2.93 -14.61
N TYR A 60 4.22 1.90 -14.68
CA TYR A 60 4.25 0.85 -15.67
C TYR A 60 3.37 1.22 -16.87
N THR A 61 3.82 0.83 -18.06
CA THR A 61 3.07 0.97 -19.32
C THR A 61 3.13 -0.35 -20.07
N CYS A 62 1.97 -0.91 -20.39
CA CYS A 62 1.90 -2.11 -21.22
C CYS A 62 2.14 -1.78 -22.70
N MET A 63 2.76 -2.72 -23.42
CA MET A 63 2.93 -2.61 -24.86
C MET A 63 1.58 -2.70 -25.58
N LYS A 64 1.55 -2.15 -26.79
CA LYS A 64 0.39 -2.18 -27.70
C LYS A 64 -0.10 -3.63 -27.88
N GLY A 65 -1.42 -3.86 -27.85
CA GLY A 65 -2.02 -5.21 -27.93
C GLY A 65 -2.06 -5.99 -26.62
N THR A 66 -1.74 -5.34 -25.51
CA THR A 66 -1.89 -5.91 -24.17
C THR A 66 -2.64 -4.96 -23.25
N THR A 67 -3.29 -5.50 -22.23
CA THR A 67 -4.00 -4.75 -21.19
C THR A 67 -3.36 -5.02 -19.84
N MET A 68 -3.29 -3.97 -19.03
CA MET A 68 -2.72 -4.02 -17.70
C MET A 68 -3.69 -4.67 -16.70
N ARG A 69 -3.17 -5.62 -15.93
CA ARG A 69 -3.85 -6.22 -14.80
C ARG A 69 -3.14 -5.79 -13.52
N GLY A 70 -3.84 -5.00 -12.72
CA GLY A 70 -3.33 -4.44 -11.48
C GLY A 70 -3.01 -2.95 -11.58
N PRO A 71 -2.37 -2.39 -10.54
CA PRO A 71 -2.09 -0.97 -10.44
C PRO A 71 -0.94 -0.55 -11.36
N ALA A 72 -1.19 0.46 -12.20
CA ALA A 72 -0.18 1.00 -13.11
C ALA A 72 0.98 1.70 -12.39
N THR A 73 0.73 2.22 -11.18
CA THR A 73 1.72 2.96 -10.42
C THR A 73 1.96 2.30 -9.08
N VAL A 74 3.23 2.11 -8.76
CA VAL A 74 3.70 1.60 -7.47
C VAL A 74 4.55 2.67 -6.78
N ARG A 75 4.60 2.63 -5.45
CA ARG A 75 5.36 3.57 -4.62
C ARG A 75 6.39 2.84 -3.77
N CYS A 76 7.55 3.46 -3.61
CA CYS A 76 8.59 2.94 -2.74
C CYS A 76 8.18 3.17 -1.29
N THR A 77 8.06 2.09 -0.52
CA THR A 77 7.76 2.16 0.92
C THR A 77 9.02 2.43 1.73
N ASN A 78 8.85 2.87 2.98
CA ASN A 78 9.98 3.05 3.90
C ASN A 78 10.73 1.73 4.18
N GLN A 79 10.09 0.58 3.94
CA GLN A 79 10.69 -0.74 4.10
C GLN A 79 11.58 -1.15 2.91
N GLY A 80 11.77 -0.30 1.91
CA GLY A 80 12.57 -0.63 0.72
C GLY A 80 11.85 -1.57 -0.24
N VAL A 81 10.52 -1.58 -0.22
CA VAL A 81 9.69 -2.42 -1.10
C VAL A 81 8.77 -1.54 -1.96
N TRP A 82 8.68 -1.85 -3.25
CA TRP A 82 7.68 -1.27 -4.14
C TRP A 82 6.30 -1.84 -3.85
N SER A 83 5.33 -0.97 -3.58
CA SER A 83 3.96 -1.36 -3.23
C SER A 83 2.94 -0.42 -3.88
N PRO A 84 1.78 -0.90 -4.35
CA PRO A 84 1.34 -2.31 -4.38
C PRO A 84 2.17 -3.20 -5.33
N GLN A 85 1.85 -4.49 -5.40
CA GLN A 85 2.56 -5.45 -6.26
C GLN A 85 2.57 -5.00 -7.73
N THR A 86 3.70 -5.25 -8.40
CA THR A 86 3.93 -5.01 -9.83
C THR A 86 2.80 -5.57 -10.70
N PRO A 87 2.28 -4.81 -11.68
CA PRO A 87 1.20 -5.25 -12.56
C PRO A 87 1.66 -6.28 -13.60
N GLU A 88 0.70 -6.97 -14.22
CA GLU A 88 0.92 -7.89 -15.34
C GLU A 88 0.35 -7.30 -16.63
N CYS A 89 1.04 -7.46 -17.76
CA CYS A 89 0.46 -7.18 -19.08
C CYS A 89 -0.09 -8.48 -19.69
N ARG A 90 -1.37 -8.47 -20.07
CA ARG A 90 -2.06 -9.61 -20.69
C ARG A 90 -2.46 -9.30 -22.12
N VAL A 91 -2.25 -10.24 -23.02
CA VAL A 91 -2.64 -10.09 -24.43
C VAL A 91 -4.16 -9.92 -24.54
N THR A 92 -4.60 -8.93 -25.32
CA THR A 92 -6.01 -8.76 -25.66
C THR A 92 -6.33 -9.46 -26.97
N TYR A 93 -7.20 -10.46 -26.91
CA TYR A 93 -7.80 -11.07 -28.07
C TYR A 93 -9.20 -10.52 -28.30
N SER A 94 -9.56 -10.30 -29.55
CA SER A 94 -10.93 -10.03 -29.99
C SER A 94 -11.39 -11.19 -30.87
N LEU A 95 -12.54 -11.77 -30.54
CA LEU A 95 -13.22 -12.69 -31.44
C LEU A 95 -13.86 -11.86 -32.55
N SER A 96 -13.40 -12.06 -33.79
CA SER A 96 -14.01 -11.42 -34.95
C SER A 96 -15.26 -12.20 -35.42
N LYS A 97 -16.12 -11.55 -36.24
CA LYS A 97 -17.42 -12.10 -36.69
C LYS A 97 -17.32 -13.40 -37.48
N ASP A 98 -16.12 -13.72 -37.96
CA ASP A 98 -15.73 -14.94 -38.65
C ASP A 98 -15.27 -16.06 -37.69
N ASN A 99 -15.55 -15.95 -36.38
CA ASN A 99 -15.10 -16.89 -35.34
C ASN A 99 -13.57 -17.03 -35.24
N THR A 100 -12.84 -16.00 -35.65
CA THR A 100 -11.38 -15.95 -35.60
C THR A 100 -10.94 -15.19 -34.35
N TYR A 101 -9.96 -15.73 -33.60
CA TYR A 101 -9.31 -14.96 -32.53
C TYR A 101 -8.22 -14.10 -33.12
N ARG A 102 -8.39 -12.77 -33.05
CA ARG A 102 -7.39 -11.81 -33.54
C ARG A 102 -6.81 -11.01 -32.38
N ASN A 103 -5.52 -10.72 -32.43
CA ASN A 103 -4.95 -9.69 -31.56
C ASN A 103 -5.56 -8.35 -31.96
N HIS A 104 -6.14 -7.64 -30.99
CA HIS A 104 -6.89 -6.40 -31.24
C HIS A 104 -6.03 -5.29 -31.87
N ASP A 105 -4.70 -5.41 -31.78
CA ASP A 105 -3.77 -4.34 -32.10
C ASP A 105 -2.81 -4.65 -33.26
N THR A 106 -2.37 -5.90 -33.40
CA THR A 106 -1.58 -6.35 -34.55
C THR A 106 -2.43 -6.95 -35.67
N GLY A 107 -3.71 -7.23 -35.40
CA GLY A 107 -4.60 -7.93 -36.32
C GLY A 107 -4.22 -9.41 -36.55
N TYR A 108 -3.20 -9.91 -35.85
CA TYR A 108 -2.69 -11.26 -36.05
C TYR A 108 -3.71 -12.30 -35.62
N GLN A 109 -4.00 -13.25 -36.51
CA GLN A 109 -4.90 -14.38 -36.28
C GLN A 109 -4.19 -15.44 -35.42
N LEU A 110 -4.71 -15.64 -34.21
CA LEU A 110 -4.18 -16.59 -33.23
C LEU A 110 -4.79 -17.98 -33.40
N TYR A 111 -6.06 -18.04 -33.83
CA TYR A 111 -6.80 -19.28 -34.03
C TYR A 111 -7.93 -19.08 -35.03
N SER A 112 -8.13 -20.06 -35.92
CA SER A 112 -9.30 -20.21 -36.82
C SER A 112 -10.01 -21.52 -36.49
N GLY A 113 -11.33 -21.43 -36.27
CA GLY A 113 -12.24 -22.56 -36.29
C GLY A 113 -12.72 -22.87 -37.69
#